data_AF-W1X464-F1
#
_entry.id   AF-W1X464-F1
#
_cell.length_a   1.000
_cell.length_b   1.000
_cell.length_c   1.000
_cell.angle_alpha   90.00
_cell.angle_beta   90.00
_cell.angle_gamma   90.00
#
_symmetry.space_group_name_H-M   'P 1'
#
loop_
_entity.id
_entity.type
_entity.pdbx_description
1 polymer ?
#
loop_
_entity_poly.entity_id
_entity_poly.type
_entity_poly.pdbx_seq_one_letter_code
_entity_poly.pdbx_strand_id
1 'polypeptide(L)'
;KELITNRTLNRLFSHNLKENGIIHINPPKDIYAGLSIGDVSHTVPSIHPYISVLSEENQNIKYGSLEFAQNTTSEFALKQC
;
A
#
# COMPACT_ATOMS: atom_id res chain seq x y z
N LYS A 1 -17.16 -1.51 7.80
CA LYS A 1 -16.80 -0.65 8.97
C LYS A 1 -15.56 0.16 8.63
N GLU A 2 -15.23 1.22 9.37
CA GLU A 2 -13.95 1.92 9.21
C GLU A 2 -12.76 1.05 9.66
N LEU A 3 -11.63 1.19 8.98
CA LEU A 3 -10.39 0.46 9.30
C LEU A 3 -9.82 0.92 10.65
N ILE A 4 -9.58 -0.02 11.55
CA ILE A 4 -8.83 0.21 12.80
C ILE A 4 -7.37 -0.21 12.58
N THR A 5 -6.50 0.76 12.31
CA THR A 5 -5.07 0.50 12.11
C THR A 5 -4.38 0.18 13.43
N ASN A 6 -3.76 -1.00 13.52
CA ASN A 6 -2.93 -1.36 14.67
C ASN A 6 -1.56 -0.63 14.61
N ARG A 7 -1.37 0.35 15.50
CA ARG A 7 -0.15 1.18 15.53
C ARG A 7 1.12 0.41 15.89
N THR A 8 1.02 -0.59 16.76
CA THR A 8 2.18 -1.39 17.18
C THR A 8 2.68 -2.24 16.01
N LEU A 9 1.77 -2.94 15.34
CA LEU A 9 2.07 -3.73 14.14
C LEU A 9 2.63 -2.84 13.02
N ASN A 10 2.04 -1.66 12.81
CA ASN A 10 2.53 -0.72 11.79
C ASN A 10 3.97 -0.23 12.09
N ARG A 11 4.28 0.02 13.36
CA ARG A 11 5.63 0.42 13.79
C ARG A 11 6.65 -0.70 13.55
N LEU A 12 6.31 -1.93 13.92
CA LEU A 12 7.17 -3.09 13.70
C LEU A 12 7.38 -3.35 12.21
N PHE A 13 6.32 -3.30 11.40
CA PHE A 13 6.40 -3.43 9.95
C PHE A 13 7.34 -2.38 9.34
N SER A 14 7.15 -1.09 9.70
CA SER A 14 8.02 -0.01 9.24
C SER A 14 9.48 -0.19 9.67
N HIS A 15 9.73 -0.74 10.85
CA HIS A 15 11.08 -1.05 11.32
C HIS A 15 11.72 -2.12 10.45
N ASN A 16 11.02 -3.22 10.19
CA ASN A 16 11.53 -4.32 9.37
C ASN A 16 11.85 -3.84 7.96
N LEU A 17 11.00 -2.99 7.36
CA LEU A 17 11.28 -2.40 6.05
C LEU A 17 12.60 -1.62 6.04
N LYS A 18 12.84 -0.79 7.06
CA LYS A 18 14.09 -0.03 7.19
C LYS A 18 15.31 -0.92 7.34
N GLU A 19 15.21 -1.99 8.13
CA GLU A 19 16.30 -2.98 8.28
C GLU A 19 16.61 -3.71 6.96
N ASN A 20 15.62 -3.85 6.07
CA ASN A 20 15.78 -4.41 4.73
C ASN A 20 16.17 -3.37 3.67
N GLY A 21 16.59 -2.17 4.07
CA GLY A 21 17.06 -1.11 3.16
C GLY A 21 15.95 -0.24 2.56
N ILE A 22 14.68 -0.50 2.88
CA ILE A 22 13.54 0.34 2.46
C ILE A 22 13.38 1.46 3.48
N ILE A 23 14.15 2.54 3.30
CA ILE A 23 14.21 3.66 4.23
C ILE A 23 13.17 4.77 3.95
N HIS A 24 12.72 4.87 2.70
CA HIS A 24 11.71 5.84 2.27
C HIS A 24 10.32 5.22 2.36
N ILE A 25 9.63 5.50 3.47
CA ILE A 25 8.24 5.06 3.72
C ILE A 25 7.35 6.29 3.68
N ASN A 26 6.42 6.31 2.74
CA ASN A 26 5.49 7.43 2.56
C ASN A 26 4.44 7.49 3.67
N PRO A 27 3.82 8.67 3.90
CA PRO A 27 2.69 8.79 4.81
C PRO A 27 1.51 7.91 4.36
N PRO A 28 0.60 7.56 5.28
CA PRO A 28 -0.59 6.78 4.95
C PRO A 28 -1.39 7.47 3.84
N LYS A 29 -1.86 6.68 2.88
CA LYS A 29 -2.69 7.16 1.79
C LYS A 29 -4.15 7.04 2.17
N ASP A 30 -4.85 8.17 2.17
CA ASP A 30 -6.31 8.19 2.32
C ASP A 30 -6.94 7.91 0.96
N ILE A 31 -7.48 6.70 0.80
CA ILE A 31 -8.12 6.27 -0.45
C ILE A 31 -9.53 5.81 -0.10
N TYR A 32 -10.51 6.39 -0.78
CA TYR A 32 -11.89 5.93 -0.72
C TYR A 32 -12.07 4.67 -1.60
N ALA A 33 -11.44 3.58 -1.18
CA ALA A 33 -11.60 2.26 -1.78
C ALA A 33 -12.37 1.37 -0.79
N GLY A 34 -13.50 0.84 -1.23
CA GLY A 34 -14.32 -0.07 -0.42
C GLY A 34 -13.57 -1.37 -0.15
N LEU A 35 -12.87 -1.43 0.98
CA LEU A 35 -12.12 -2.61 1.38
C LEU A 35 -12.82 -3.26 2.57
N SER A 36 -13.14 -4.55 2.44
CA SER A 36 -13.70 -5.36 3.53
C SER A 36 -12.73 -5.52 4.71
N ILE A 37 -11.49 -5.03 4.60
CA ILE A 37 -10.50 -5.00 5.68
C ILE A 37 -10.98 -4.23 6.91
N GLY A 38 -11.89 -3.28 6.72
CA GLY A 38 -12.56 -2.59 7.82
C GLY A 38 -13.22 -3.57 8.77
N ASP A 39 -13.92 -4.59 8.27
CA ASP A 39 -14.59 -5.57 9.13
C ASP A 39 -13.60 -6.50 9.83
N VAL A 40 -12.52 -6.89 9.15
CA VAL A 40 -11.43 -7.72 9.71
C VAL A 40 -10.71 -7.02 10.85
N SER A 41 -10.42 -5.73 10.70
CA SER A 41 -9.69 -4.93 11.69
C SER A 41 -10.39 -4.76 13.03
N HIS A 42 -11.70 -5.04 13.09
CA HIS A 42 -12.48 -5.02 14.34
C HIS A 42 -12.39 -6.35 15.10
N THR A 43 -11.92 -7.41 14.45
CA THR A 43 -11.75 -8.74 15.06
C THR A 43 -10.30 -9.06 15.36
N VAL A 44 -9.37 -8.62 14.50
CA VAL A 44 -7.94 -8.90 14.62
C VAL A 44 -7.09 -7.66 14.37
N PRO A 45 -5.88 -7.56 14.97
CA PRO A 45 -4.90 -6.53 14.64
C PRO A 45 -4.58 -6.51 13.15
N SER A 46 -4.91 -5.40 12.47
CA SER A 46 -4.72 -5.25 11.03
C SER A 46 -3.95 -3.98 10.71
N ILE A 47 -3.20 -4.03 9.61
CA ILE A 47 -2.56 -2.88 8.95
C ILE A 47 -2.86 -2.95 7.46
N HIS A 48 -2.75 -1.82 6.77
CA HIS A 48 -3.01 -1.73 5.34
C HIS A 48 -1.89 -0.94 4.63
N PRO A 49 -0.73 -1.57 4.40
CA PRO A 49 0.37 -0.95 3.67
C PRO A 49 0.10 -0.93 2.16
N TYR A 50 0.64 0.06 1.46
CA TYR A 50 0.60 0.17 0.00
C TYR A 50 1.99 0.03 -0.59
N ILE A 51 2.08 -0.68 -1.71
CA ILE A 51 3.30 -0.82 -2.52
C ILE A 51 3.00 -0.21 -3.90
N SER A 52 3.90 0.64 -4.38
CA SER A 52 3.75 1.21 -5.73
C SER A 52 4.09 0.16 -6.78
N VAL A 53 3.22 -0.01 -7.76
CA VAL A 53 3.47 -0.78 -8.99
C VAL A 53 3.83 0.12 -10.17
N LEU A 54 3.92 1.43 -9.92
CA LEU A 54 4.34 2.43 -10.91
C LEU A 54 5.84 2.69 -10.75
N SER A 55 6.54 2.77 -11.88
CA SER A 55 7.93 3.24 -11.93
C SER A 55 8.01 4.71 -11.50
N GLU A 56 9.23 5.19 -11.20
CA GLU A 56 9.47 6.58 -10.81
C GLU A 56 8.96 7.58 -11.86
N GLU A 57 9.12 7.27 -13.14
CA GLU A 57 8.66 8.07 -14.28
C GLU A 57 7.12 8.19 -14.32
N ASN A 58 6.41 7.22 -13.77
CA ASN A 58 4.97 7.06 -13.88
C ASN A 58 4.21 7.38 -12.58
N GLN A 59 4.86 7.98 -11.57
CA GLN A 59 4.21 8.24 -10.27
C GLN A 59 3.02 9.19 -10.32
N ASN A 60 2.90 10.00 -11.38
CA ASN A 60 1.80 10.96 -11.54
C ASN A 60 0.49 10.30 -12.05
N ILE A 61 0.51 9.01 -12.41
CA ILE A 61 -0.66 8.31 -12.91
C ILE A 61 -1.68 8.13 -11.78
N LYS A 62 -2.90 8.60 -12.04
CA LYS A 62 -3.99 8.54 -11.06
C LYS A 62 -4.51 7.11 -10.89
N TYR A 63 -4.64 6.69 -9.63
CA TYR A 63 -5.29 5.43 -9.26
C TYR A 63 -6.71 5.36 -9.86
N GLY A 64 -7.06 4.21 -10.44
CA GLY A 64 -8.36 3.98 -11.07
C GLY A 64 -8.51 4.47 -12.52
N SER A 65 -7.45 5.04 -13.12
CA SER A 65 -7.47 5.38 -14.55
C SER A 65 -7.19 4.16 -15.44
N LEU A 66 -7.52 4.26 -16.74
CA LEU A 66 -7.15 3.26 -17.73
C LEU A 66 -5.62 3.11 -17.85
N GLU A 67 -4.91 4.23 -17.76
CA GLU A 67 -3.45 4.26 -17.80
C GLU A 67 -2.83 3.53 -16.60
N PHE A 68 -3.43 3.66 -15.40
CA PHE A 68 -3.04 2.89 -14.23
C PHE A 68 -3.23 1.39 -14.49
N ALA A 69 -4.37 0.98 -15.06
CA ALA A 69 -4.65 -0.41 -15.39
C ALA A 69 -3.70 -1.00 -16.44
N GLN A 70 -3.17 -0.19 -17.35
CA GLN A 70 -2.13 -0.62 -18.29
C GLN A 70 -0.77 -0.78 -17.61
N ASN A 71 -0.46 0.07 -16.63
CA ASN A 71 0.82 -0.01 -15.91
C ASN A 71 0.89 -1.20 -14.95
N THR A 72 -0.24 -1.72 -14.45
CA THR A 72 -0.24 -2.91 -13.57
C THR A 72 0.24 -4.18 -14.28
N THR A 73 0.25 -4.21 -15.63
CA THR A 73 0.76 -5.33 -16.42
C THR A 73 2.18 -5.09 -16.96
N SER A 74 2.82 -3.98 -16.59
CA SER A 74 4.20 -3.67 -16.99
C SER A 74 5.21 -4.63 -16.36
N GLU A 75 6.38 -4.78 -16.99
CA GLU A 75 7.46 -5.61 -16.43
C GLU A 75 7.92 -5.09 -15.06
N PHE A 76 7.90 -3.78 -14.85
CA PHE A 76 8.20 -3.19 -13.54
C PHE A 76 7.21 -3.65 -12.48
N ALA A 77 5.90 -3.56 -12.76
CA ALA A 77 4.84 -3.98 -11.85
C ALA A 77 4.92 -5.47 -11.50
N LEU A 78 5.20 -6.32 -12.49
CA LEU A 78 5.34 -7.76 -12.30
C LEU A 78 6.53 -8.14 -11.41
N LYS A 79 7.58 -7.32 -11.35
CA LYS A 79 8.74 -7.51 -10.45
C LYS A 79 8.46 -7.07 -9.00
N GLN A 80 7.32 -6.42 -8.72
CA GLN A 80 6.94 -6.01 -7.36
C GLN A 80 6.07 -7.05 -6.64
N CYS A 81 5.68 -8.14 -7.33
CA CYS A 81 4.88 -9.26 -6.82
C CYS A 81 5.77 -10.45 -6.48
#